data_AF-A0A3C0ELD5-F1
#
_entry.id   AF-A0A3C0ELD5-F1
#
_cell.length_a   1.000
_cell.length_b   1.000
_cell.length_c   1.000
_cell.angle_alpha   90.00
_cell.angle_beta   90.00
_cell.angle_gamma   90.00
#
_symmetry.space_group_name_H-M   'P 1'
#
loop_
_entity.id
_entity.type
_entity.pdbx_description
1 polymer ?
#
loop_
_entity_poly.entity_id
_entity_poly.type
_entity_poly.pdbx_seq_one_letter_code
_entity_poly.pdbx_strand_id
1 'polypeptide(L)'
;LSENAQQSRSVVKVVTDSIHRRTTTLGRAVDPGMFRTYPEDGQWLHPLTFVNVIVTILAICGFLRLARSSLDVYVWMTPFYVVLLLVLPYGAGTRLLLPVMPVVWLSLYELFKERSWQKNAIMVLLVLHLIITVGRVVSMYPHELQRHQEWPIIDTLAQSVDQIDPQRQATWAYLGMDSDYVSMLSFSRNRLIVPFNPESQAQYIVVVGDTQRPQNYQWIQSVENYHLLELKTQ
;
A
#
# COMPACT_ATOMS: atom_id res chain seq x y z
N LEU A 1 19.65 14.07 -5.10
CA LEU A 1 20.78 13.18 -5.47
C LEU A 1 20.75 11.90 -4.63
N SER A 2 19.82 10.98 -4.90
CA SER A 2 19.84 9.64 -4.27
C SER A 2 19.39 8.52 -5.20
N GLU A 3 19.41 8.75 -6.52
CA GLU A 3 19.25 7.66 -7.52
C GLU A 3 20.36 6.60 -7.40
N ASN A 4 21.50 6.94 -6.78
CA ASN A 4 22.65 6.04 -6.64
C ASN A 4 22.61 5.13 -5.39
N ALA A 5 21.66 5.30 -4.46
CA ALA A 5 21.53 4.38 -3.31
C ALA A 5 20.75 3.09 -3.66
N GLN A 6 20.14 3.02 -4.84
CA GLN A 6 19.34 1.89 -5.31
C GLN A 6 20.14 0.84 -6.12
N GLN A 7 21.42 1.09 -6.38
CA GLN A 7 22.13 0.49 -7.52
C GLN A 7 22.95 -0.79 -7.24
N SER A 8 22.70 -1.50 -6.13
CA SER A 8 23.27 -2.85 -5.91
C SER A 8 22.26 -3.90 -5.44
N ARG A 9 20.96 -3.69 -5.67
CA ARG A 9 20.02 -4.81 -5.51
C ARG A 9 20.26 -5.80 -6.66
N SER A 10 20.79 -6.97 -6.32
CA SER A 10 20.87 -8.13 -7.23
C SER A 10 19.58 -8.24 -8.04
N VAL A 11 19.69 -8.43 -9.36
CA VAL A 11 18.54 -8.61 -10.27
C VAL A 11 17.59 -9.69 -9.73
N VAL A 12 18.15 -10.73 -9.12
CA VAL A 12 17.38 -11.79 -8.44
C VAL A 12 16.51 -11.20 -7.33
N LYS A 13 17.07 -10.36 -6.44
CA LYS A 13 16.32 -9.73 -5.35
C LYS A 13 15.21 -8.83 -5.88
N VAL A 14 15.48 -8.05 -6.93
CA VAL A 14 14.47 -7.19 -7.57
C VAL A 14 13.32 -8.02 -8.14
N VAL A 15 13.64 -9.10 -8.85
CA VAL A 15 12.63 -10.00 -9.43
C VAL A 15 11.85 -10.72 -8.35
N THR A 16 12.51 -11.26 -7.32
CA THR A 16 11.85 -11.94 -6.20
C THR A 16 10.93 -11.00 -5.43
N ASP A 17 11.37 -9.77 -5.12
CA ASP A 17 10.54 -8.76 -4.47
C ASP A 17 9.34 -8.37 -5.36
N SER A 18 9.55 -8.24 -6.68
CA SER A 18 8.47 -7.99 -7.63
C SER A 18 7.47 -9.14 -7.67
N ILE A 19 7.91 -10.40 -7.72
CA ILE A 19 7.00 -11.55 -7.70
C ILE A 19 6.20 -11.56 -6.41
N HIS A 20 6.85 -11.39 -5.25
CA HIS A 20 6.18 -11.33 -3.95
C HIS A 20 5.06 -10.28 -3.93
N ARG A 21 5.39 -9.06 -4.38
CA ARG A 21 4.45 -7.94 -4.43
C ARG A 21 3.32 -8.18 -5.42
N ARG A 22 3.59 -8.74 -6.61
CA ARG A 22 2.57 -8.98 -7.64
C ARG A 22 1.65 -10.13 -7.26
N THR A 23 2.17 -11.22 -6.70
CA THR A 23 1.37 -12.31 -6.12
C THR A 23 0.44 -11.79 -5.03
N THR A 24 0.96 -10.99 -4.11
CA THR A 24 0.14 -10.37 -3.06
C THR A 24 -0.88 -9.40 -3.63
N THR A 25 -0.53 -8.60 -4.64
CA THR A 25 -1.48 -7.64 -5.27
C THR A 25 -2.59 -8.36 -6.04
N LEU A 26 -2.24 -9.40 -6.80
CA LEU A 26 -3.19 -10.25 -7.51
C LEU A 26 -4.15 -10.93 -6.53
N GLY A 27 -3.59 -11.56 -5.50
CA GLY A 27 -4.37 -12.19 -4.44
C GLY A 27 -5.32 -11.21 -3.78
N ARG A 28 -4.91 -9.97 -3.48
CA ARG A 28 -5.80 -8.94 -2.93
C ARG A 28 -6.86 -8.41 -3.90
N ALA A 29 -6.59 -8.45 -5.20
CA ALA A 29 -7.54 -8.01 -6.22
C ALA A 29 -8.59 -9.09 -6.51
N VAL A 30 -8.23 -10.36 -6.33
CA VAL A 30 -9.07 -11.52 -6.59
C VAL A 30 -9.80 -11.98 -5.32
N ASP A 31 -9.10 -12.03 -4.19
CA ASP A 31 -9.63 -12.43 -2.88
C ASP A 31 -10.31 -11.21 -2.24
N PRO A 32 -11.64 -11.19 -2.23
CA PRO A 32 -12.35 -10.01 -1.80
C PRO A 32 -12.20 -9.87 -0.27
N GLY A 33 -11.91 -8.65 0.21
CA GLY A 33 -11.71 -8.34 1.64
C GLY A 33 -10.24 -8.26 2.09
N MET A 34 -9.32 -8.70 1.22
CA MET A 34 -7.87 -8.55 1.42
C MET A 34 -7.31 -7.18 0.97
N PHE A 35 -8.15 -6.23 0.57
CA PHE A 35 -7.73 -4.92 0.05
C PHE A 35 -6.83 -4.10 1.00
N ARG A 36 -6.82 -4.36 2.30
CA ARG A 36 -5.95 -3.67 3.28
C ARG A 36 -5.04 -4.63 4.07
N THR A 37 -4.82 -5.86 3.59
CA THR A 37 -3.87 -6.79 4.23
C THR A 37 -2.54 -6.78 3.47
N TYR A 38 -1.51 -6.21 4.09
CA TYR A 38 -0.16 -6.16 3.56
C TYR A 38 0.72 -7.09 4.39
N PRO A 39 1.14 -8.26 3.88
CA PRO A 39 2.36 -8.87 4.40
C PRO A 39 3.51 -7.88 4.15
N GLU A 40 4.42 -7.73 5.12
CA GLU A 40 5.60 -6.88 4.92
C GLU A 40 6.44 -7.44 3.76
N ASP A 41 7.19 -6.55 3.09
CA ASP A 41 8.02 -6.92 1.94
C ASP A 41 9.01 -8.05 2.30
N GLY A 42 8.97 -9.15 1.53
CA GLY A 42 9.86 -10.30 1.70
C GLY A 42 9.35 -11.38 2.67
N GLN A 43 8.20 -11.20 3.33
CA GLN A 43 7.60 -12.21 4.20
C GLN A 43 6.87 -13.32 3.42
N TRP A 44 7.64 -14.17 2.73
CA TRP A 44 7.11 -15.31 1.96
C TRP A 44 6.34 -16.33 2.79
N LEU A 45 6.72 -16.49 4.06
CA LEU A 45 6.12 -17.45 5.00
C LEU A 45 4.88 -16.90 5.72
N HIS A 46 4.47 -15.65 5.43
CA HIS A 46 3.27 -15.10 6.03
C HIS A 46 2.03 -15.89 5.53
N PRO A 47 1.08 -16.28 6.40
CA PRO A 47 -0.09 -17.06 6.00
C PRO A 47 -0.88 -16.43 4.83
N LEU A 48 -0.97 -15.09 4.82
CA LEU A 48 -1.59 -14.36 3.71
C LEU A 48 -0.86 -14.53 2.38
N THR A 49 0.48 -14.55 2.41
CA THR A 49 1.29 -14.78 1.21
C THR A 49 1.04 -16.18 0.67
N PHE A 50 0.89 -17.18 1.54
CA PHE A 50 0.56 -18.55 1.15
C PHE A 50 -0.81 -18.64 0.46
N VAL A 51 -1.84 -18.00 1.01
CA VAL A 51 -3.17 -17.92 0.37
C VAL A 51 -3.08 -17.28 -1.02
N ASN A 52 -2.36 -16.16 -1.14
CA ASN A 52 -2.16 -15.46 -2.42
C ASN A 52 -1.41 -16.31 -3.45
N VAL A 53 -0.43 -17.12 -3.02
CA VAL A 53 0.28 -18.07 -3.89
C VAL A 53 -0.66 -19.15 -4.40
N ILE A 54 -1.52 -19.73 -3.55
CA ILE A 54 -2.52 -20.72 -3.97
C ILE A 54 -3.44 -20.13 -5.04
N VAL A 55 -4.00 -18.94 -4.79
CA VAL A 55 -4.88 -18.25 -5.76
C VAL A 55 -4.16 -18.01 -7.09
N THR A 56 -2.89 -17.61 -7.03
CA THR A 56 -2.07 -17.38 -8.24
C THR A 56 -1.84 -18.67 -9.02
N ILE A 57 -1.54 -19.79 -8.34
CA ILE A 57 -1.39 -21.10 -8.98
C ILE A 57 -2.69 -21.54 -9.64
N LEU A 58 -3.83 -21.37 -8.96
CA LEU A 58 -5.14 -21.67 -9.53
C LEU A 58 -5.42 -20.80 -10.77
N ALA A 59 -5.12 -19.50 -10.71
CA ALA A 59 -5.26 -18.61 -11.86
C ALA A 59 -4.40 -19.06 -13.05
N ILE A 60 -3.15 -19.48 -12.83
CA ILE A 60 -2.26 -20.00 -13.89
C ILE A 60 -2.81 -21.29 -14.48
N CYS A 61 -3.23 -22.25 -13.65
CA CYS A 61 -3.82 -23.50 -14.11
C CYS A 61 -5.10 -23.26 -14.93
N GLY A 62 -5.95 -22.34 -14.48
CA GLY A 62 -7.14 -21.92 -15.20
C GLY A 62 -6.83 -21.21 -16.52
N PHE A 63 -5.80 -20.37 -16.54
CA PHE A 63 -5.33 -19.68 -17.73
C PHE A 63 -4.87 -20.67 -18.79
N LEU A 64 -4.08 -21.68 -18.41
CA LEU A 64 -3.62 -22.72 -19.33
C LEU A 64 -4.81 -23.51 -19.93
N ARG A 65 -5.87 -23.72 -19.16
CA ARG A 65 -7.10 -24.36 -19.66
C ARG A 65 -7.86 -23.43 -20.60
N LEU A 66 -8.03 -22.17 -20.23
CA LEU A 66 -8.73 -21.13 -21.00
C LEU A 66 -8.03 -20.82 -22.33
N ALA A 67 -6.71 -20.71 -22.33
CA ALA A 67 -5.91 -20.46 -23.53
C ALA A 67 -5.97 -21.65 -24.51
N ARG A 68 -6.11 -22.88 -24.02
CA ARG A 68 -6.29 -24.07 -24.87
C ARG A 68 -7.70 -24.17 -25.46
N SER A 69 -8.71 -23.64 -24.78
CA SER A 69 -10.10 -23.71 -25.23
C SER A 69 -10.57 -22.46 -26.01
N SER A 70 -9.80 -21.36 -25.98
CA SER A 70 -10.12 -20.11 -26.67
C SER A 70 -8.98 -19.64 -27.58
N LEU A 71 -9.33 -19.17 -28.77
CA LEU A 71 -8.42 -18.49 -29.70
C LEU A 71 -8.50 -16.96 -29.53
N ASP A 72 -8.92 -16.50 -28.35
CA ASP A 72 -9.10 -15.08 -28.08
C ASP A 72 -7.74 -14.38 -27.93
N VAL A 73 -7.50 -13.38 -28.79
CA VAL A 73 -6.27 -12.57 -28.79
C VAL A 73 -6.00 -11.95 -27.41
N TYR A 74 -7.04 -11.56 -26.69
CA TYR A 74 -6.92 -10.96 -25.36
C TYR A 74 -6.33 -11.93 -24.33
N VAL A 75 -6.78 -13.19 -24.35
CA VAL A 75 -6.24 -14.25 -23.49
C VAL A 75 -4.77 -14.50 -23.84
N TRP A 76 -4.45 -14.63 -25.13
CA TRP A 76 -3.07 -14.86 -25.57
C TRP A 76 -2.10 -13.69 -25.36
N MET A 77 -2.61 -12.46 -25.24
CA MET A 77 -1.81 -11.29 -24.85
C MET A 77 -1.55 -11.19 -23.35
N THR A 78 -2.25 -11.96 -22.51
CA THR A 78 -2.10 -11.89 -21.05
C THR A 78 -0.68 -12.15 -20.55
N PRO A 79 0.08 -13.15 -21.06
CA PRO A 79 1.48 -13.34 -20.66
C PRO A 79 2.37 -12.11 -20.89
N PHE A 80 2.12 -11.36 -21.97
CA PHE A 80 2.85 -10.12 -22.25
C PHE A 80 2.59 -9.06 -21.17
N TYR A 81 1.31 -8.85 -20.80
CA TYR A 81 0.95 -7.96 -19.69
C TYR A 81 1.54 -8.40 -18.35
N VAL A 82 1.59 -9.71 -18.08
CA VAL A 82 2.22 -10.28 -16.87
C VAL A 82 3.73 -10.00 -16.85
N VAL A 83 4.42 -10.12 -17.98
CA VAL A 83 5.86 -9.76 -18.06
C VAL A 83 6.05 -8.28 -17.78
N LEU A 84 5.24 -7.40 -18.37
CA LEU A 84 5.29 -5.96 -18.10
C LEU A 84 5.02 -5.65 -16.62
N LEU A 85 4.07 -6.34 -16.00
CA LEU A 85 3.78 -6.25 -14.57
C LEU A 85 5.01 -6.56 -13.70
N LEU A 86 5.79 -7.58 -14.07
CA LEU A 86 6.97 -8.03 -13.31
C LEU A 86 8.18 -7.11 -13.48
N VAL A 87 8.37 -6.54 -14.67
CA VAL A 87 9.52 -5.69 -15.00
C VAL A 87 9.30 -4.24 -14.54
N LEU A 88 8.08 -3.71 -14.66
CA LEU A 88 7.82 -2.31 -14.35
C LEU A 88 7.79 -2.04 -12.84
N PRO A 89 8.23 -0.85 -12.40
CA PRO A 89 8.17 -0.41 -11.01
C PRO A 89 6.76 -0.58 -10.43
N TYR A 90 6.68 -0.88 -9.13
CA TYR A 90 5.43 -1.24 -8.46
C TYR A 90 4.28 -0.27 -8.77
N GLY A 91 4.50 1.03 -8.62
CA GLY A 91 3.49 2.08 -8.81
C GLY A 91 3.02 2.28 -10.25
N ALA A 92 3.82 1.89 -11.26
CA ALA A 92 3.41 1.89 -12.67
C ALA A 92 2.69 0.59 -13.03
N GLY A 93 3.23 -0.54 -12.57
CA GLY A 93 2.71 -1.85 -12.95
C GLY A 93 1.36 -2.19 -12.32
N THR A 94 0.98 -1.67 -11.15
CA THR A 94 -0.37 -1.95 -10.59
C THR A 94 -1.50 -1.54 -11.53
N ARG A 95 -1.30 -0.52 -12.38
CA ARG A 95 -2.26 -0.10 -13.41
C ARG A 95 -2.48 -1.15 -14.49
N LEU A 96 -1.46 -1.97 -14.76
CA LEU A 96 -1.50 -3.08 -15.72
C LEU A 96 -2.20 -4.32 -15.16
N LEU A 97 -2.55 -4.34 -13.87
CA LEU A 97 -3.34 -5.42 -13.31
C LEU A 97 -4.78 -5.37 -13.82
N LEU A 98 -5.33 -4.16 -14.02
CA LEU A 98 -6.72 -3.96 -14.43
C LEU A 98 -7.06 -4.65 -15.77
N PRO A 99 -6.24 -4.54 -16.84
CA PRO A 99 -6.41 -5.36 -18.06
C PRO A 99 -6.29 -6.86 -17.82
N VAL A 100 -5.48 -7.32 -16.87
CA VAL A 100 -5.29 -8.77 -16.64
C VAL A 100 -6.45 -9.38 -15.85
N MET A 101 -7.18 -8.59 -15.05
CA MET A 101 -8.24 -9.07 -14.16
C MET A 101 -9.34 -9.90 -14.85
N PRO A 102 -9.93 -9.50 -15.99
CA PRO A 102 -10.96 -10.29 -16.65
C PRO A 102 -10.47 -11.69 -17.02
N VAL A 103 -9.23 -11.82 -17.50
CA VAL A 103 -8.65 -13.12 -17.86
C VAL A 103 -8.41 -13.96 -16.62
N VAL A 104 -7.98 -13.35 -15.50
CA VAL A 104 -7.82 -14.06 -14.22
C VAL A 104 -9.16 -14.60 -13.73
N TRP A 105 -10.23 -13.80 -13.76
CA TRP A 105 -11.58 -14.25 -13.35
C TRP A 105 -12.10 -15.37 -14.24
N LEU A 106 -11.96 -15.24 -15.57
CA LEU A 106 -12.36 -16.29 -16.51
C LEU A 106 -11.53 -17.56 -16.33
N SER A 107 -10.24 -17.43 -16.03
CA SER A 107 -9.34 -18.56 -15.75
C SER A 107 -9.82 -19.34 -14.53
N LEU A 108 -10.16 -18.64 -13.43
CA LEU A 108 -10.71 -19.28 -12.24
C LEU A 108 -12.07 -19.93 -12.55
N TYR A 109 -12.95 -19.24 -13.29
CA TYR A 109 -14.23 -19.82 -13.70
C TYR A 109 -14.06 -21.12 -14.50
N GLU A 110 -13.14 -21.14 -15.46
CA GLU A 110 -12.86 -22.29 -16.33
C GLU A 110 -12.42 -23.53 -15.55
N LEU A 111 -11.77 -23.37 -14.38
CA LEU A 111 -11.42 -24.49 -13.50
C LEU A 111 -12.64 -25.14 -12.85
N PHE A 112 -13.66 -24.35 -12.52
CA PHE A 112 -14.78 -24.80 -11.71
C PHE A 112 -16.09 -25.00 -12.49
N LYS A 113 -16.17 -24.56 -13.76
CA LYS A 113 -17.41 -24.55 -14.55
C LYS A 113 -18.14 -25.90 -14.70
N GLU A 114 -17.40 -27.01 -14.67
CA GLU A 114 -17.94 -28.37 -14.85
C GLU A 114 -18.28 -29.07 -13.51
N ARG A 115 -18.10 -28.38 -12.38
CA ARG A 115 -18.32 -28.97 -11.05
C ARG A 115 -19.72 -28.63 -10.56
N SER A 116 -20.49 -29.66 -10.20
CA SER A 116 -21.84 -29.51 -9.63
C SER A 116 -21.87 -28.65 -8.36
N TRP A 117 -20.78 -28.64 -7.59
CA TRP A 117 -20.64 -27.85 -6.37
C TRP A 117 -20.25 -26.38 -6.60
N GLN A 118 -19.96 -25.96 -7.85
CA GLN A 118 -19.45 -24.62 -8.15
C GLN A 118 -20.35 -23.51 -7.62
N LYS A 119 -21.66 -23.60 -7.87
CA LYS A 119 -22.63 -22.58 -7.41
C LYS A 119 -22.62 -22.44 -5.90
N ASN A 120 -22.55 -23.58 -5.19
CA ASN A 120 -22.50 -23.61 -3.73
C ASN A 120 -21.17 -23.03 -3.21
N ALA A 121 -20.03 -23.36 -3.82
CA ALA A 121 -18.75 -22.78 -3.42
C ALA A 121 -18.66 -21.28 -3.68
N ILE A 122 -19.16 -20.78 -4.81
CA ILE A 122 -19.22 -19.34 -5.08
C ILE A 122 -20.10 -18.65 -4.03
N MET A 123 -21.26 -19.22 -3.72
CA MET A 123 -22.15 -18.67 -2.69
C MET A 123 -21.49 -18.66 -1.31
N VAL A 124 -20.83 -19.75 -0.91
CA VAL A 124 -20.09 -19.85 0.36
C VAL A 124 -18.96 -18.82 0.41
N LEU A 125 -18.18 -18.67 -0.67
CA LEU A 125 -17.13 -17.67 -0.76
C LEU A 125 -17.68 -16.24 -0.66
N LEU A 126 -18.80 -15.94 -1.32
CA LEU A 126 -19.46 -14.63 -1.22
C LEU A 126 -19.98 -14.35 0.20
N VAL A 127 -20.56 -15.35 0.87
CA VAL A 127 -21.04 -15.22 2.25
C VAL A 127 -19.87 -15.03 3.22
N LEU A 128 -18.82 -15.85 3.10
CA LEU A 128 -17.59 -15.69 3.90
C LEU A 128 -16.97 -14.31 3.66
N HIS A 129 -16.92 -13.87 2.41
CA HIS A 129 -16.43 -12.55 2.07
C HIS A 129 -17.25 -11.43 2.72
N LEU A 130 -18.58 -11.52 2.67
CA LEU A 130 -19.46 -10.56 3.30
C LEU A 130 -19.22 -10.52 4.82
N ILE A 131 -19.11 -11.70 5.46
CA ILE A 131 -18.84 -11.80 6.90
C ILE A 131 -17.49 -11.18 7.26
N ILE A 132 -16.42 -11.51 6.53
CA ILE A 132 -15.08 -10.97 6.78
C ILE A 132 -15.06 -9.45 6.57
N THR A 133 -15.71 -8.96 5.52
CA THR A 133 -15.76 -7.52 5.20
C THR A 133 -16.53 -6.76 6.26
N VAL A 134 -17.73 -7.22 6.62
CA VAL A 134 -18.53 -6.60 7.68
C VAL A 134 -17.79 -6.67 9.01
N GLY A 135 -17.23 -7.82 9.38
CA GLY A 135 -16.46 -8.00 10.61
C GLY A 135 -15.26 -7.07 10.68
N ARG A 136 -14.54 -6.88 9.58
CA ARG A 136 -13.43 -5.94 9.48
C ARG A 136 -13.88 -4.49 9.58
N VAL A 137 -14.98 -4.12 8.90
CA VAL A 137 -15.53 -2.75 8.99
C VAL A 137 -15.92 -2.46 10.43
N VAL A 138 -16.64 -3.37 11.08
CA VAL A 138 -17.07 -3.21 12.48
C VAL A 138 -15.87 -3.13 13.43
N SER A 139 -14.82 -3.94 13.24
CA SER A 139 -13.64 -3.90 14.11
C SER A 139 -12.76 -2.66 13.89
N MET A 140 -12.69 -2.16 12.66
CA MET A 140 -11.89 -0.97 12.33
C MET A 140 -12.65 0.33 12.57
N TYR A 141 -13.99 0.34 12.57
CA TYR A 141 -14.80 1.54 12.70
C TYR A 141 -14.45 2.41 13.93
N PRO A 142 -14.21 1.86 15.14
CA PRO A 142 -13.81 2.68 16.29
C PRO A 142 -12.46 3.40 16.08
N HIS A 143 -11.49 2.70 15.50
CA HIS A 143 -10.16 3.25 15.21
C HIS A 143 -10.21 4.29 14.09
N GLU A 144 -11.05 4.09 13.08
CA GLU A 144 -11.31 5.10 12.03
C GLU A 144 -12.00 6.33 12.62
N LEU A 145 -12.94 6.16 13.56
CA LEU A 145 -13.63 7.27 14.21
C LEU A 145 -12.66 8.10 15.08
N GLN A 146 -11.81 7.44 15.89
CA GLN A 146 -10.75 8.11 16.65
C GLN A 146 -9.80 8.88 15.74
N ARG A 147 -9.33 8.25 14.65
CA ARG A 147 -8.47 8.94 13.66
C ARG A 147 -9.18 10.10 12.99
N HIS A 148 -10.48 9.99 12.73
CA HIS A 148 -11.24 11.10 12.16
C HIS A 148 -11.30 12.31 13.11
N GLN A 149 -11.33 12.06 14.43
CA GLN A 149 -11.29 13.10 15.44
C GLN A 149 -9.94 13.83 15.52
N GLU A 150 -8.87 13.26 14.96
CA GLU A 150 -7.53 13.87 14.95
C GLU A 150 -7.27 14.79 13.74
N TRP A 151 -8.16 14.82 12.74
CA TRP A 151 -8.03 15.76 11.60
C TRP A 151 -7.87 17.22 12.02
N PRO A 152 -8.65 17.76 12.98
CA PRO A 152 -8.47 19.14 13.43
C PRO A 152 -7.07 19.43 13.98
N ILE A 153 -6.43 18.45 14.64
CA ILE A 153 -5.06 18.58 15.16
C ILE A 153 -4.09 18.67 13.99
N ILE A 154 -4.19 17.75 13.03
CA ILE A 154 -3.36 17.71 11.83
C ILE A 154 -3.52 18.98 11.00
N ASP A 155 -4.75 19.46 10.83
CA ASP A 155 -5.03 20.70 10.09
C ASP A 155 -4.48 21.93 10.81
N THR A 156 -4.53 21.97 12.14
CA THR A 156 -3.93 23.06 12.92
C THR A 156 -2.40 23.10 12.74
N LEU A 157 -1.73 21.94 12.79
CA LEU A 157 -0.29 21.83 12.55
C LEU A 157 0.09 22.19 11.11
N ALA A 158 -0.75 21.81 10.13
CA ALA A 158 -0.52 22.14 8.73
C ALA A 158 -0.67 23.65 8.47
N GLN A 159 -1.73 24.26 9.01
CA GLN A 159 -2.05 25.68 8.85
C GLN A 159 -1.01 26.59 9.50
N SER A 160 -0.46 26.23 10.66
CA SER A 160 0.52 27.07 11.34
C SER A 160 1.80 27.24 10.53
N VAL A 161 2.23 26.19 9.83
CA VAL A 161 3.36 26.32 8.91
C VAL A 161 2.97 27.01 7.63
N ASP A 162 1.77 26.84 7.03
CA ASP A 162 1.46 27.65 5.84
C ASP A 162 1.03 29.10 6.04
N GLN A 163 0.97 29.54 7.30
CA GLN A 163 1.14 30.95 7.63
C GLN A 163 2.60 31.42 7.51
N ILE A 164 3.58 30.55 7.75
CA ILE A 164 5.02 30.86 7.77
C ILE A 164 5.66 30.62 6.38
N ASP A 165 5.35 29.50 5.73
CA ASP A 165 5.76 29.10 4.39
C ASP A 165 4.52 28.93 3.47
N PRO A 166 3.93 30.05 3.00
CA PRO A 166 2.77 30.02 2.10
C PRO A 166 3.11 29.41 0.73
N GLN A 167 4.39 29.32 0.35
CA GLN A 167 4.82 28.70 -0.90
C GLN A 167 4.98 27.18 -0.81
N ARG A 168 4.90 26.61 0.40
CA ARG A 168 4.97 25.15 0.67
C ARG A 168 6.23 24.51 0.07
N GLN A 169 7.36 25.19 0.22
CA GLN A 169 8.66 24.75 -0.27
C GLN A 169 9.48 24.04 0.80
N ALA A 170 9.12 24.25 2.07
CA ALA A 170 9.88 23.71 3.18
C ALA A 170 9.88 22.19 3.22
N THR A 171 11.02 21.63 3.64
CA THR A 171 11.17 20.20 3.88
C THR A 171 10.65 19.84 5.27
N TRP A 172 9.95 18.70 5.36
CA TRP A 172 9.34 18.23 6.60
C TRP A 172 9.83 16.85 6.96
N ALA A 173 10.06 16.65 8.25
CA ALA A 173 10.25 15.33 8.79
C ALA A 173 9.38 15.07 10.02
N TYR A 174 9.28 13.79 10.40
CA TYR A 174 8.55 13.37 11.60
C TYR A 174 9.42 12.51 12.50
N LEU A 175 9.13 12.54 13.80
CA LEU A 175 9.80 11.72 14.81
C LEU A 175 8.78 11.18 15.82
N GLY A 176 8.70 9.85 15.94
CA GLY A 176 7.78 9.18 16.87
C GLY A 176 6.30 9.20 16.45
N MET A 177 6.00 9.65 15.23
CA MET A 177 4.63 9.72 14.68
C MET A 177 4.26 8.41 13.97
N ASP A 178 3.03 7.93 14.19
CA ASP A 178 2.49 6.78 13.45
C ASP A 178 2.32 7.11 11.96
N SER A 179 2.54 6.10 11.11
CA SER A 179 2.43 6.19 9.65
C SER A 179 1.10 6.76 9.14
N ASP A 180 -0.01 6.52 9.85
CA ASP A 180 -1.32 7.04 9.48
C ASP A 180 -1.37 8.56 9.63
N TYR A 181 -0.90 9.11 10.75
CA TYR A 181 -0.87 10.56 10.96
C TYR A 181 0.13 11.25 10.05
N VAL A 182 1.27 10.61 9.76
CA VAL A 182 2.22 11.08 8.75
C VAL A 182 1.53 11.18 7.39
N SER A 183 0.70 10.20 7.04
CA SER A 183 -0.07 10.21 5.80
C SER A 183 -1.14 11.31 5.78
N MET A 184 -1.85 11.53 6.90
CA MET A 184 -2.82 12.64 7.04
C MET A 184 -2.14 14.00 6.88
N LEU A 185 -1.01 14.22 7.55
CA LEU A 185 -0.25 15.47 7.47
C LEU A 185 0.35 15.66 6.07
N SER A 186 0.86 14.59 5.46
CA SER A 186 1.34 14.58 4.08
C SER A 186 0.24 14.97 3.09
N PHE A 187 -0.98 14.46 3.31
CA PHE A 187 -2.17 14.81 2.54
C PHE A 187 -2.57 16.27 2.73
N SER A 188 -2.70 16.74 3.98
CA SER A 188 -3.10 18.13 4.31
C SER A 188 -2.12 19.15 3.72
N ARG A 189 -0.81 18.84 3.72
CA ARG A 189 0.24 19.68 3.10
C ARG A 189 0.39 19.48 1.60
N ASN A 190 -0.15 18.40 1.04
CA ASN A 190 0.15 17.93 -0.33
C ASN A 190 1.66 17.80 -0.59
N ARG A 191 2.39 17.24 0.38
CA ARG A 191 3.86 17.09 0.35
C ARG A 191 4.28 15.82 1.08
N LEU A 192 5.41 15.24 0.64
CA LEU A 192 5.99 14.09 1.33
C LEU A 192 6.60 14.53 2.66
N ILE A 193 6.30 13.78 3.71
CA ILE A 193 6.89 13.96 5.04
C ILE A 193 7.73 12.71 5.31
N VAL A 194 9.01 12.92 5.55
CA VAL A 194 9.98 11.82 5.66
C VAL A 194 10.34 11.54 7.11
N PRO A 195 10.83 10.33 7.44
CA PRO A 195 11.39 10.07 8.76
C PRO A 195 12.53 11.05 9.07
N PHE A 196 12.60 11.54 10.31
CA PHE A 196 13.68 12.43 10.73
C PHE A 196 15.04 11.75 10.57
N ASN A 197 15.92 12.40 9.80
CA ASN A 197 17.33 12.06 9.70
C ASN A 197 18.16 13.26 10.22
N PRO A 198 18.99 13.08 11.26
CA PRO A 198 19.86 14.14 11.78
C PRO A 198 20.75 14.80 10.72
N GLU A 199 21.12 14.06 9.67
CA GLU A 199 22.01 14.53 8.60
C GLU A 199 21.29 15.38 7.55
N SER A 200 19.99 15.18 7.32
CA SER A 200 19.25 15.80 6.21
C SER A 200 18.52 17.09 6.57
N GLN A 201 18.76 17.63 7.78
CA GLN A 201 18.19 18.86 8.37
C GLN A 201 16.92 19.37 7.67
N ALA A 202 15.79 18.71 7.93
CA ALA A 202 14.49 19.21 7.47
C ALA A 202 14.21 20.59 8.09
N GLN A 203 13.56 21.48 7.36
CA GLN A 203 13.23 22.81 7.90
C GLN A 203 12.22 22.73 9.04
N TYR A 204 11.22 21.85 8.90
CA TYR A 204 10.21 21.60 9.93
C TYR A 204 10.24 20.14 10.37
N ILE A 205 10.08 19.92 11.67
CA ILE A 205 9.88 18.58 12.22
C ILE A 205 8.62 18.54 13.08
N VAL A 206 7.86 17.45 12.97
CA VAL A 206 6.78 17.13 13.90
C VAL A 206 7.22 15.99 14.79
N VAL A 207 7.15 16.24 16.10
CA VAL A 207 7.54 15.31 17.14
C VAL A 207 6.29 14.93 17.94
N VAL A 208 6.20 13.68 18.37
CA VAL A 208 5.08 13.19 19.18
C VAL A 208 5.54 12.86 20.61
N GLY A 209 4.78 13.32 21.60
CA GLY A 209 4.97 13.04 23.02
C GLY A 209 6.27 13.61 23.59
N ASP A 210 6.80 12.95 24.64
CA ASP A 210 8.01 13.36 25.37
C ASP A 210 9.33 13.09 24.61
N THR A 211 9.27 12.92 23.30
CA THR A 211 10.46 12.63 22.51
C THR A 211 11.43 13.81 22.60
N GLN A 212 12.70 13.54 22.92
CA GLN A 212 13.69 14.59 23.15
C GLN A 212 13.82 15.50 21.92
N ARG A 213 13.60 16.80 22.13
CA ARG A 213 13.78 17.81 21.11
C ARG A 213 15.22 17.76 20.54
N PRO A 214 15.38 17.67 19.21
CA PRO A 214 16.69 17.81 18.58
C PRO A 214 17.31 19.18 18.84
N GLN A 215 18.61 19.24 19.17
CA GLN A 215 19.29 20.45 19.67
C GLN A 215 19.22 21.66 18.71
N ASN A 216 19.23 21.38 17.41
CA ASN A 216 19.23 22.40 16.35
C ASN A 216 17.83 22.96 16.03
N TYR A 217 16.80 22.54 16.76
CA TYR A 217 15.42 22.93 16.48
C TYR A 217 14.84 23.78 17.62
N GLN A 218 13.94 24.69 17.25
CA GLN A 218 13.19 25.55 18.16
C GLN A 218 11.70 25.24 18.09
N TRP A 219 11.01 25.45 19.21
CA TRP A 219 9.57 25.20 19.31
C TRP A 219 8.79 26.27 18.55
N ILE A 220 7.88 25.86 17.66
CA ILE A 220 6.93 26.78 17.01
C ILE A 220 5.58 26.69 17.72
N GLN A 221 5.04 25.48 17.79
CA GLN A 221 3.69 25.25 18.28
C GLN A 221 3.56 23.83 18.85
N SER A 222 2.70 23.69 19.85
CA SER A 222 2.26 22.40 20.36
C SER A 222 0.74 22.31 20.25
N VAL A 223 0.24 21.20 19.74
CA VAL A 223 -1.19 20.87 19.68
C VAL A 223 -1.33 19.48 20.28
N GLU A 224 -1.90 19.42 21.48
CA GLU A 224 -1.95 18.19 22.29
C GLU A 224 -0.56 17.56 22.44
N ASN A 225 -0.41 16.29 22.04
CA ASN A 225 0.86 15.55 22.10
C ASN A 225 1.76 15.79 20.88
N TYR A 226 1.37 16.67 19.95
CA TYR A 226 2.13 16.95 18.74
C TYR A 226 2.86 18.28 18.86
N HIS A 227 4.10 18.25 18.40
CA HIS A 227 5.08 19.28 18.65
C HIS A 227 5.74 19.67 17.33
N LEU A 228 5.43 20.86 16.84
CA LEU A 228 6.00 21.42 15.62
C LEU A 228 7.25 22.23 15.98
N LEU A 229 8.37 21.89 15.34
CA LEU A 229 9.64 22.58 15.52
C LEU A 229 10.25 23.03 14.20
N GLU A 230 10.98 24.14 14.26
CA GLU A 230 11.71 24.74 13.16
C GLU A 230 13.20 24.55 13.35
N LEU A 231 13.95 24.33 12.27
CA LEU A 231 15.39 24.40 12.28
C LEU A 231 15.85 25.83 12.62
N LYS A 232 16.70 25.98 13.64
CA LYS A 232 17.28 27.27 14.00
C LYS A 232 18.10 27.80 12.83
N THR A 233 17.70 28.93 12.26
CA THR A 233 18.54 29.70 11.35
C THR A 233 19.68 30.32 12.15
N GLN A 234 20.92 30.05 11.74
CA GLN A 234 22.12 30.71 12.30
C GLN A 234 22.25 32.14 11.78
#